data_AF-V4NZ11-F1
#
_entry.id   AF-V4NZ11-F1
#
_cell.length_a   1.000
_cell.length_b   1.000
_cell.length_c   1.000
_cell.angle_alpha   90.00
_cell.angle_beta   90.00
_cell.angle_gamma   90.00
#
_symmetry.space_group_name_H-M   'P 1'
#
loop_
_entity.id
_entity.type
_entity.pdbx_description
1 polymer ?
#
loop_
_entity_poly.entity_id
_entity_poly.type
_entity_poly.pdbx_seq_one_letter_code
_entity_poly.pdbx_strand_id
1 'polypeptide(L)'
;MTTFTSLSRATLMTALLCTVSACATAPANPSTAQFSPVNRPTLNQAAQALQTGDHATALKGFGDAAARDPSDAAHQTLLGMAYQAGSEGNPEQLDLAMAGYDLALRSGQDAFWAAALAGKTAFDRGRYVQAQGYYARAVMMRPDDARALLGLAASAYMAGDPQLAALSAERAASLSRDQATTAGALKIATLSNSAAGRRDQATLQYQKLALIAPEQTAPLKQRMDELNRTQDTDPVPEDHEVDDNAPDQVSVDVAIILSQNAQRDSIGMNLLDGLQIQYGRQDQQTHSGGDSGVSRTITDTITLPQLTYNLNIFNRFGQYYQVVARPMLTAYRGEPSDFFVGRSTKVAVKGVNFSQLENIDIGTQVKVTPLEITSEGTKLKIEVTRSFLSGEPAGNFNEALNTWRQTVSTTVEVKFGTTLILSGLSESVRDSSITKTPFLGDAPVIGSAFNRRTTNDRRDAVLVLVTPAPAQAFDSQPWARPPEVTRLIGLWETTVAPGSDLGAITGNLSRSRLFTRARKSDAQLSWPSLPHDQGEIFKDLILP
;
A
#
# COMPACT_ATOMS: atom_id res chain seq x y z
N MET A 1 -53.92 36.45 43.67
CA MET A 1 -55.00 36.04 44.60
C MET A 1 -54.66 34.64 45.09
N THR A 2 -54.13 34.47 46.30
CA THR A 2 -54.85 34.39 47.60
C THR A 2 -55.72 33.12 47.68
N THR A 3 -55.27 31.94 48.17
CA THR A 3 -54.76 31.50 49.49
C THR A 3 -55.85 31.05 50.49
N PHE A 4 -55.58 29.95 51.23
CA PHE A 4 -56.33 29.40 52.39
C PHE A 4 -57.69 28.73 52.08
N THR A 5 -58.26 27.78 52.86
CA THR A 5 -57.98 27.07 54.15
C THR A 5 -58.82 25.76 54.17
N SER A 6 -58.61 24.66 54.94
CA SER A 6 -57.51 24.13 55.78
C SER A 6 -57.77 22.62 56.13
N LEU A 7 -57.87 22.25 57.43
CA LEU A 7 -58.10 20.92 58.06
C LEU A 7 -57.03 19.80 57.84
N SER A 8 -56.73 18.91 58.82
CA SER A 8 -56.90 18.97 60.29
C SER A 8 -56.19 17.83 61.04
N ARG A 9 -55.55 18.13 62.20
CA ARG A 9 -55.08 17.21 63.30
C ARG A 9 -53.94 16.23 62.91
N ALA A 10 -52.77 16.18 63.60
CA ALA A 10 -52.45 15.98 65.03
C ALA A 10 -52.67 14.51 65.49
N THR A 11 -51.74 13.82 66.19
CA THR A 11 -50.65 14.23 67.11
C THR A 11 -49.31 13.49 66.77
N LEU A 12 -48.23 13.31 67.57
CA LEU A 12 -47.93 13.47 69.02
C LEU A 12 -46.46 13.92 69.34
N MET A 13 -45.68 13.18 70.15
CA MET A 13 -44.59 13.70 71.03
C MET A 13 -43.22 12.98 70.94
N THR A 14 -42.16 13.79 70.94
CA THR A 14 -40.85 13.67 71.65
C THR A 14 -40.01 12.36 71.72
N ALA A 15 -38.86 12.42 71.04
CA ALA A 15 -37.48 12.40 71.59
C ALA A 15 -36.96 11.29 72.54
N LEU A 16 -35.84 10.67 72.13
CA LEU A 16 -34.73 10.28 73.01
C LEU A 16 -33.38 10.37 72.24
N LEU A 17 -32.26 10.67 72.91
CA LEU A 17 -30.97 10.97 72.28
C LEU A 17 -29.79 10.45 73.13
N CYS A 18 -29.17 9.33 72.73
CA CYS A 18 -27.95 8.67 73.26
C CYS A 18 -27.52 7.57 72.25
N THR A 19 -26.26 7.15 72.05
CA THR A 19 -24.93 7.66 72.50
C THR A 19 -23.81 7.12 71.58
N VAL A 20 -22.94 8.03 71.11
CA VAL A 20 -21.47 7.92 70.92
C VAL A 20 -20.79 6.56 70.57
N SER A 21 -20.14 6.55 69.40
CA SER A 21 -18.92 5.79 68.99
C SER A 21 -18.90 4.26 68.86
N ALA A 22 -18.61 3.79 67.63
CA ALA A 22 -17.37 3.07 67.33
C ALA A 22 -17.01 3.09 65.81
N CYS A 23 -15.71 3.25 65.52
CA CYS A 23 -14.96 2.95 64.29
C CYS A 23 -15.68 2.75 62.94
N ALA A 24 -15.56 3.74 62.05
CA ALA A 24 -15.45 3.53 60.60
C ALA A 24 -14.35 4.45 60.04
N THR A 25 -13.34 3.90 59.37
CA THR A 25 -12.22 4.67 58.81
C THR A 25 -12.64 5.36 57.52
N ALA A 26 -12.72 6.70 57.53
CA ALA A 26 -12.78 7.46 56.29
C ALA A 26 -11.47 7.28 55.49
N PRO A 27 -11.51 7.02 54.18
CA PRO A 27 -10.31 7.05 53.36
C PRO A 27 -9.74 8.46 53.38
N ALA A 28 -8.42 8.58 53.53
CA ALA A 28 -7.76 9.88 53.42
C ALA A 28 -8.03 10.47 52.03
N ASN A 29 -8.40 11.76 51.97
CA ASN A 29 -8.40 12.49 50.71
C ASN A 29 -7.00 12.31 50.08
N PRO A 30 -6.87 11.77 48.86
CA PRO A 30 -5.59 11.83 48.16
C PRO A 30 -5.24 13.31 48.04
N SER A 31 -4.06 13.69 48.53
CA SER A 31 -3.58 15.05 48.40
C SER A 31 -3.62 15.41 46.91
N THR A 32 -4.28 16.52 46.58
CA THR A 32 -4.25 17.07 45.23
C THR A 32 -2.82 17.51 44.96
N ALA A 33 -2.01 16.58 44.47
CA ALA A 33 -0.69 16.87 43.96
C ALA A 33 -0.86 17.98 42.93
N GLN A 34 -0.32 19.16 43.25
CA GLN A 34 -0.30 20.24 42.30
C GLN A 34 0.48 19.73 41.10
N PHE A 35 -0.19 19.56 39.96
CA PHE A 35 0.47 19.36 38.69
C PHE A 35 1.23 20.64 38.38
N SER A 36 2.45 20.76 38.92
CA SER A 36 3.45 21.68 38.42
C SER A 36 3.48 21.47 36.91
N PRO A 37 3.17 22.51 36.10
CA PRO A 37 3.16 22.35 34.66
C PRO A 37 4.57 21.92 34.26
N VAL A 38 4.71 20.70 33.73
CA VAL A 38 5.97 20.24 33.18
C VAL A 38 6.34 21.26 32.11
N ASN A 39 7.43 22.00 32.33
CA ASN A 39 7.82 23.09 31.46
C ASN A 39 8.37 22.48 30.16
N ARG A 40 7.45 22.14 29.24
CA ARG A 40 7.75 21.53 27.95
C ARG A 40 8.23 22.63 27.00
N PRO A 41 9.43 22.51 26.40
CA PRO A 41 9.91 23.51 25.46
C PRO A 41 8.95 23.61 24.27
N THR A 42 8.58 24.84 23.94
CA THR A 42 7.83 25.17 22.73
C THR A 42 8.67 24.91 21.47
N LEU A 43 8.05 24.82 20.29
CA LEU A 43 8.77 24.62 19.02
C LEU A 43 9.87 25.67 18.79
N ASN A 44 9.60 26.93 19.11
CA ASN A 44 10.58 28.01 19.03
C ASN A 44 11.76 27.82 19.99
N GLN A 45 11.51 27.32 21.21
CA GLN A 45 12.58 26.99 22.17
C GLN A 45 13.36 25.74 21.75
N ALA A 46 12.71 24.74 21.15
CA ALA A 46 13.36 23.55 20.60
C ALA A 46 14.23 23.88 19.36
N ALA A 47 13.77 24.80 18.51
CA ALA A 47 14.53 25.32 17.37
C ALA A 47 15.76 26.13 17.84
N GLN A 48 15.58 27.04 18.81
CA GLN A 48 16.70 27.76 19.42
C GLN A 48 17.70 26.81 20.09
N ALA A 49 17.23 25.83 20.87
CA ALA A 49 18.08 24.80 21.47
C ALA A 49 18.93 24.08 20.40
N LEU A 50 18.31 23.66 19.29
CA LEU A 50 18.99 22.97 18.19
C LEU A 50 20.01 23.86 17.47
N GLN A 51 19.75 25.15 17.32
CA GLN A 51 20.72 26.14 16.79
C GLN A 51 21.90 26.36 17.74
N THR A 52 21.69 26.25 19.06
CA THR A 52 22.75 26.36 20.08
C THR A 52 23.48 25.04 20.37
N GLY A 53 23.13 23.94 19.70
CA GLY A 53 23.73 22.61 19.93
C GLY A 53 23.17 21.84 21.15
N ASP A 54 22.11 22.31 21.79
CA ASP A 54 21.39 21.53 22.81
C ASP A 54 20.41 20.55 22.14
N HIS A 55 20.98 19.45 21.65
CA HIS A 55 20.26 18.35 21.03
C HIS A 55 19.26 17.68 22.01
N ALA A 56 19.53 17.69 23.32
CA ALA A 56 18.67 17.04 24.31
C ALA A 56 17.36 17.81 24.54
N THR A 57 17.43 19.14 24.69
CA THR A 57 16.23 20.00 24.78
C THR A 57 15.48 20.04 23.45
N ALA A 58 16.20 20.04 22.32
CA ALA A 58 15.59 19.98 20.98
C ALA A 58 14.80 18.67 20.76
N LEU A 59 15.43 17.51 20.97
CA LEU A 59 14.79 16.19 20.85
C LEU A 59 13.56 16.08 21.76
N LYS A 60 13.65 16.60 22.99
CA LYS A 60 12.52 16.62 23.92
C LYS A 60 11.36 17.48 23.40
N GLY A 61 11.63 18.69 22.89
CA GLY A 61 10.59 19.61 22.43
C GLY A 61 9.90 19.17 21.13
N PHE A 62 10.67 18.67 20.16
CA PHE A 62 10.10 18.12 18.93
C PHE A 62 9.43 16.76 19.16
N GLY A 63 9.96 15.92 20.06
CA GLY A 63 9.31 14.70 20.52
C GLY A 63 7.98 14.96 21.23
N ASP A 64 7.94 15.92 22.17
CA ASP A 64 6.71 16.38 22.82
C ASP A 64 5.70 16.96 21.81
N ALA A 65 6.13 17.42 20.63
CA ALA A 65 5.25 17.93 19.57
C ALA A 65 4.72 16.82 18.65
N ALA A 66 5.58 15.96 18.12
CA ALA A 66 5.21 14.79 17.32
C ALA A 66 4.36 13.77 18.13
N ALA A 67 4.49 13.74 19.45
CA ALA A 67 3.61 12.96 20.33
C ALA A 67 2.23 13.61 20.59
N ARG A 68 2.06 14.91 20.28
CA ARG A 68 0.76 15.61 20.35
C ARG A 68 0.00 15.52 19.04
N ASP A 69 0.67 15.68 17.90
CA ASP A 69 0.12 15.37 16.58
C ASP A 69 1.06 14.42 15.82
N PRO A 70 0.81 13.10 15.88
CA PRO A 70 1.58 12.12 15.14
C PRO A 70 1.37 12.17 13.61
N SER A 71 0.35 12.89 13.13
CA SER A 71 -0.04 12.97 11.72
C SER A 71 0.50 14.20 10.98
N ASP A 72 1.03 15.18 11.72
CA ASP A 72 1.62 16.41 11.18
C ASP A 72 3.02 16.14 10.56
N ALA A 73 3.20 16.52 9.28
CA ALA A 73 4.46 16.33 8.58
C ALA A 73 5.60 17.18 9.15
N ALA A 74 5.32 18.42 9.56
CA ALA A 74 6.32 19.34 10.07
C ALA A 74 6.88 18.86 11.41
N HIS A 75 6.02 18.43 12.34
CA HIS A 75 6.46 17.88 13.63
C HIS A 75 7.36 16.65 13.47
N GLN A 76 6.99 15.71 12.58
CA GLN A 76 7.81 14.52 12.31
C GLN A 76 9.12 14.87 11.59
N THR A 77 9.10 15.86 10.69
CA THR A 77 10.32 16.37 10.02
C THR A 77 11.28 17.00 11.01
N LEU A 78 10.80 17.83 11.93
CA LEU A 78 11.60 18.50 12.95
C LEU A 78 12.20 17.50 13.96
N LEU A 79 11.46 16.46 14.32
CA LEU A 79 11.96 15.35 15.14
C LEU A 79 13.07 14.57 14.40
N GLY A 80 12.86 14.23 13.12
CA GLY A 80 13.89 13.60 12.27
C GLY A 80 15.15 14.47 12.15
N MET A 81 14.99 15.78 11.99
CA MET A 81 16.10 16.73 11.91
C MET A 81 16.89 16.83 13.23
N ALA A 82 16.23 16.73 14.38
CA ALA A 82 16.89 16.71 15.69
C ALA A 82 17.74 15.44 15.88
N TYR A 83 17.25 14.27 15.46
CA TYR A 83 18.03 13.02 15.43
C TYR A 83 19.21 13.10 14.43
N GLN A 84 19.01 13.69 13.25
CA GLN A 84 20.09 13.85 12.28
C GLN A 84 21.20 14.76 12.81
N ALA A 85 20.82 15.89 13.40
CA ALA A 85 21.76 16.87 13.95
C ALA A 85 22.53 16.35 15.17
N GLY A 86 21.87 15.60 16.07
CA GLY A 86 22.52 14.99 17.25
C GLY A 86 23.35 13.74 16.95
N SER A 87 23.37 13.27 15.69
CA SER A 87 23.97 11.98 15.36
C SER A 87 25.49 11.92 15.49
N GLU A 88 26.20 13.02 15.23
CA GLU A 88 27.68 13.07 15.11
C GLU A 88 28.28 11.97 14.19
N GLY A 89 27.49 11.44 13.26
CA GLY A 89 27.87 10.32 12.38
C GLY A 89 27.50 8.92 12.89
N ASN A 90 26.88 8.80 14.07
CA ASN A 90 26.32 7.54 14.58
C ASN A 90 25.23 7.00 13.62
N PRO A 91 25.41 5.77 13.06
CA PRO A 91 24.44 5.18 12.15
C PRO A 91 23.03 5.00 12.75
N GLU A 92 22.92 4.68 14.04
CA GLU A 92 21.63 4.38 14.69
C GLU A 92 20.74 5.63 14.78
N GLN A 93 21.32 6.77 15.16
CA GLN A 93 20.59 8.04 15.20
C GLN A 93 20.19 8.52 13.79
N LEU A 94 21.02 8.25 12.78
CA LEU A 94 20.66 8.51 11.39
C LEU A 94 19.54 7.58 10.88
N ASP A 95 19.43 6.35 11.39
CA ASP A 95 18.29 5.46 11.06
C ASP A 95 17.00 5.91 11.76
N LEU A 96 17.08 6.42 13.00
CA LEU A 96 15.95 7.10 13.66
C LEU A 96 15.51 8.38 12.92
N ALA A 97 16.46 9.18 12.43
CA ALA A 97 16.17 10.35 11.60
C ALA A 97 15.43 9.96 10.30
N MET A 98 15.92 8.94 9.60
CA MET A 98 15.27 8.40 8.40
C MET A 98 13.85 7.90 8.70
N ALA A 99 13.62 7.22 9.83
CA ALA A 99 12.30 6.78 10.24
C ALA A 99 11.34 7.95 10.51
N GLY A 100 11.81 9.06 11.08
CA GLY A 100 11.04 10.30 11.24
C GLY A 100 10.65 10.92 9.89
N TYR A 101 11.58 10.99 8.94
CA TYR A 101 11.29 11.48 7.59
C TYR A 101 10.33 10.55 6.81
N ASP A 102 10.49 9.23 6.91
CA ASP A 102 9.57 8.26 6.30
C ASP A 102 8.18 8.27 6.92
N LEU A 103 8.04 8.73 8.17
CA LEU A 103 6.74 8.96 8.82
C LEU A 103 6.12 10.28 8.34
N ALA A 104 6.88 11.36 8.27
CA ALA A 104 6.44 12.64 7.69
C ALA A 104 5.91 12.45 6.25
N LEU A 105 6.62 11.68 5.43
CA LEU A 105 6.27 11.36 4.04
C LEU A 105 5.03 10.45 3.88
N ARG A 106 4.46 9.92 4.97
CA ARG A 106 3.21 9.11 4.95
C ARG A 106 1.95 9.91 5.27
N SER A 107 2.07 11.13 5.81
CA SER A 107 0.92 11.95 6.21
C SER A 107 0.12 12.54 5.04
N GLY A 108 0.76 12.70 3.87
CA GLY A 108 0.15 13.32 2.68
C GLY A 108 0.09 14.85 2.69
N GLN A 109 0.71 15.52 3.67
CA GLN A 109 0.90 16.98 3.71
C GLN A 109 2.17 17.39 2.92
N ASP A 110 2.51 18.70 2.84
CA ASP A 110 3.78 19.15 2.22
C ASP A 110 4.98 18.75 3.09
N ALA A 111 5.52 17.57 2.78
CA ALA A 111 6.69 16.98 3.40
C ALA A 111 7.99 17.27 2.60
N PHE A 112 8.05 18.37 1.85
CA PHE A 112 9.20 18.76 1.03
C PHE A 112 10.54 18.66 1.77
N TRP A 113 10.62 19.22 2.99
CA TRP A 113 11.85 19.20 3.77
C TRP A 113 12.23 17.79 4.25
N ALA A 114 11.27 16.93 4.62
CA ALA A 114 11.56 15.52 4.91
C ALA A 114 12.10 14.79 3.67
N ALA A 115 11.52 15.02 2.49
CA ALA A 115 12.02 14.45 1.24
C ALA A 115 13.45 14.92 0.91
N ALA A 116 13.74 16.22 1.05
CA ALA A 116 15.07 16.77 0.78
C ALA A 116 16.13 16.27 1.78
N LEU A 117 15.80 16.23 3.09
CA LEU A 117 16.70 15.76 4.15
C LEU A 117 16.94 14.24 4.09
N ALA A 118 15.90 13.45 3.82
CA ALA A 118 16.03 12.01 3.57
C ALA A 118 16.85 11.72 2.30
N GLY A 119 16.63 12.48 1.24
CA GLY A 119 17.39 12.40 -0.02
C GLY A 119 18.88 12.63 0.20
N LYS A 120 19.24 13.71 0.92
CA LYS A 120 20.62 14.00 1.30
C LYS A 120 21.25 12.92 2.16
N THR A 121 20.55 12.49 3.21
CA THR A 121 21.01 11.47 4.15
C THR A 121 21.25 10.13 3.44
N ALA A 122 20.39 9.76 2.49
CA ALA A 122 20.58 8.59 1.63
C ALA A 122 21.76 8.77 0.66
N PHE A 123 21.93 9.95 0.05
CA PHE A 123 23.01 10.24 -0.89
C PHE A 123 24.40 10.18 -0.22
N ASP A 124 24.54 10.79 0.94
CA ASP A 124 25.81 10.82 1.70
C ASP A 124 26.20 9.42 2.19
N ARG A 125 25.19 8.60 2.56
CA ARG A 125 25.33 7.16 2.85
C ARG A 125 25.55 6.28 1.60
N GLY A 126 25.64 6.87 0.40
CA GLY A 126 25.89 6.17 -0.87
C GLY A 126 24.70 5.38 -1.42
N ARG A 127 23.49 5.54 -0.86
CA ARG A 127 22.27 4.84 -1.28
C ARG A 127 21.56 5.61 -2.41
N TYR A 128 22.26 5.79 -3.53
CA TYR A 128 21.86 6.74 -4.59
C TYR A 128 20.46 6.50 -5.18
N VAL A 129 20.01 5.23 -5.31
CA VAL A 129 18.65 4.90 -5.76
C VAL A 129 17.58 5.34 -4.74
N GLN A 130 17.86 5.20 -3.43
CA GLN A 130 16.96 5.72 -2.38
C GLN A 130 16.94 7.25 -2.41
N ALA A 131 18.10 7.89 -2.55
CA ALA A 131 18.21 9.35 -2.69
C ALA A 131 17.42 9.88 -3.89
N GLN A 132 17.52 9.22 -5.06
CA GLN A 132 16.75 9.54 -6.26
C GLN A 132 15.23 9.47 -5.98
N GLY A 133 14.76 8.44 -5.30
CA GLY A 133 13.36 8.31 -4.90
C GLY A 133 12.88 9.42 -3.95
N TYR A 134 13.69 9.82 -2.97
CA TYR A 134 13.36 10.92 -2.06
C TYR A 134 13.39 12.28 -2.75
N TYR A 135 14.43 12.61 -3.54
CA TYR A 135 14.48 13.87 -4.28
C TYR A 135 13.39 13.94 -5.36
N ALA A 136 12.98 12.82 -5.96
CA ALA A 136 11.82 12.80 -6.86
C ALA A 136 10.52 13.20 -6.12
N ARG A 137 10.32 12.77 -4.86
CA ARG A 137 9.21 13.26 -4.02
C ARG A 137 9.33 14.75 -3.73
N ALA A 138 10.53 15.26 -3.42
CA ALA A 138 10.76 16.69 -3.19
C ALA A 138 10.40 17.53 -4.44
N VAL A 139 10.82 17.10 -5.63
CA VAL A 139 10.49 17.75 -6.91
C VAL A 139 8.99 17.64 -7.24
N MET A 140 8.31 16.53 -6.91
CA MET A 140 6.85 16.44 -7.10
C MET A 140 6.07 17.39 -6.18
N MET A 141 6.59 17.72 -5.00
CA MET A 141 5.96 18.69 -4.08
C MET A 141 6.29 20.14 -4.45
N ARG A 142 7.52 20.43 -4.86
CA ARG A 142 7.97 21.78 -5.27
C ARG A 142 8.75 21.73 -6.60
N PRO A 143 8.07 21.67 -7.76
CA PRO A 143 8.68 21.40 -9.07
C PRO A 143 9.56 22.53 -9.63
N ASP A 144 9.50 23.72 -9.02
CA ASP A 144 10.32 24.88 -9.39
C ASP A 144 11.50 25.13 -8.42
N ASP A 145 11.72 24.28 -7.40
CA ASP A 145 12.94 24.37 -6.58
C ASP A 145 14.14 23.72 -7.31
N ALA A 146 15.04 24.59 -7.79
CA ALA A 146 16.23 24.19 -8.52
C ALA A 146 17.22 23.33 -7.69
N ARG A 147 17.20 23.43 -6.36
CA ARG A 147 18.07 22.66 -5.45
C ARG A 147 17.55 21.24 -5.29
N ALA A 148 16.23 21.06 -5.19
CA ALA A 148 15.60 19.74 -5.22
C ALA A 148 15.82 19.03 -6.57
N LEU A 149 15.70 19.75 -7.68
CA LEU A 149 16.03 19.25 -9.02
C LEU A 149 17.51 18.89 -9.18
N LEU A 150 18.43 19.68 -8.61
CA LEU A 150 19.85 19.36 -8.56
C LEU A 150 20.13 18.10 -7.71
N GLY A 151 19.41 17.93 -6.60
CA GLY A 151 19.43 16.72 -5.77
C GLY A 151 18.99 15.46 -6.52
N LEU A 152 17.89 15.57 -7.28
CA LEU A 152 17.41 14.51 -8.16
C LEU A 152 18.44 14.17 -9.24
N ALA A 153 19.00 15.20 -9.90
CA ALA A 153 19.99 15.03 -10.96
C ALA A 153 21.28 14.34 -10.47
N ALA A 154 21.83 14.81 -9.35
CA ALA A 154 23.00 14.21 -8.71
C ALA A 154 22.75 12.74 -8.32
N SER A 155 21.58 12.46 -7.74
CA SER A 155 21.21 11.11 -7.32
C SER A 155 21.02 10.15 -8.51
N ALA A 156 20.32 10.60 -9.56
CA ALA A 156 20.14 9.83 -10.79
C ALA A 156 21.47 9.53 -11.50
N TYR A 157 22.39 10.51 -11.59
CA TYR A 157 23.72 10.29 -12.17
C TYR A 157 24.52 9.24 -11.39
N MET A 158 24.51 9.32 -10.05
CA MET A 158 25.20 8.35 -9.19
C MET A 158 24.51 6.98 -9.13
N ALA A 159 23.21 6.91 -9.43
CA ALA A 159 22.44 5.67 -9.58
C ALA A 159 22.63 4.98 -10.94
N GLY A 160 23.11 5.70 -11.96
CA GLY A 160 23.32 5.19 -13.31
C GLY A 160 22.20 5.50 -14.32
N ASP A 161 21.37 6.52 -14.05
CA ASP A 161 20.34 7.04 -14.95
C ASP A 161 20.77 8.41 -15.53
N PRO A 162 21.61 8.43 -16.57
CA PRO A 162 22.09 9.67 -17.17
C PRO A 162 20.99 10.42 -17.95
N GLN A 163 19.90 9.74 -18.35
CA GLN A 163 18.78 10.37 -19.06
C GLN A 163 17.99 11.28 -18.11
N LEU A 164 17.54 10.78 -16.95
CA LEU A 164 16.85 11.58 -15.94
C LEU A 164 17.78 12.62 -15.31
N ALA A 165 19.05 12.26 -15.10
CA ALA A 165 20.04 13.17 -14.54
C ALA A 165 20.24 14.41 -15.42
N ALA A 166 20.39 14.23 -16.74
CA ALA A 166 20.51 15.34 -17.68
C ALA A 166 19.25 16.23 -17.68
N LEU A 167 18.06 15.64 -17.78
CA LEU A 167 16.79 16.40 -17.82
C LEU A 167 16.58 17.23 -16.54
N SER A 168 16.84 16.62 -15.38
CA SER A 168 16.70 17.25 -14.07
C SER A 168 17.74 18.36 -13.86
N ALA A 169 18.99 18.14 -14.31
CA ALA A 169 20.06 19.12 -14.26
C ALA A 169 19.81 20.32 -15.19
N GLU A 170 19.32 20.10 -16.40
CA GLU A 170 19.00 21.19 -17.34
C GLU A 170 17.81 22.03 -16.84
N ARG A 171 16.78 21.39 -16.24
CA ARG A 171 15.69 22.11 -15.58
C ARG A 171 16.20 22.91 -14.37
N ALA A 172 17.05 22.35 -13.51
CA ALA A 172 17.68 23.06 -12.39
C ALA A 172 18.47 24.28 -12.85
N ALA A 173 19.31 24.13 -13.88
CA ALA A 173 20.10 25.22 -14.46
C ALA A 173 19.23 26.33 -15.11
N SER A 174 18.01 26.01 -15.56
CA SER A 174 17.07 26.99 -16.12
C SER A 174 16.27 27.79 -15.09
N LEU A 175 16.14 27.25 -13.86
CA LEU A 175 15.36 27.85 -12.77
C LEU A 175 16.22 28.56 -11.72
N SER A 176 17.46 28.09 -11.54
CA SER A 176 18.36 28.60 -10.52
C SER A 176 18.73 30.06 -10.75
N ARG A 177 18.63 30.86 -9.67
CA ARG A 177 19.14 32.24 -9.61
C ARG A 177 20.50 32.33 -8.91
N ASP A 178 20.95 31.24 -8.30
CA ASP A 178 22.24 31.12 -7.62
C ASP A 178 23.31 30.58 -8.59
N GLN A 179 24.49 31.20 -8.59
CA GLN A 179 25.62 30.81 -9.42
C GLN A 179 26.16 29.42 -9.05
N ALA A 180 26.19 29.05 -7.75
CA ALA A 180 26.72 27.76 -7.32
C ALA A 180 25.81 26.59 -7.73
N THR A 181 24.50 26.73 -7.49
CA THR A 181 23.47 25.76 -7.91
C THR A 181 23.42 25.64 -9.44
N THR A 182 23.55 26.74 -10.18
CA THR A 182 23.61 26.72 -11.65
C THR A 182 24.88 26.03 -12.17
N ALA A 183 26.03 26.26 -11.53
CA ALA A 183 27.29 25.60 -11.89
C ALA A 183 27.24 24.09 -11.62
N GLY A 184 26.76 23.68 -10.45
CA GLY A 184 26.55 22.25 -10.12
C GLY A 184 25.59 21.56 -11.10
N ALA A 185 24.50 22.25 -11.47
CA ALA A 185 23.55 21.76 -12.45
C ALA A 185 24.18 21.61 -13.85
N LEU A 186 24.86 22.63 -14.39
CA LEU A 186 25.51 22.55 -15.69
C LEU A 186 26.64 21.51 -15.74
N LYS A 187 27.37 21.31 -14.64
CA LYS A 187 28.37 20.22 -14.50
C LYS A 187 27.71 18.85 -14.64
N ILE A 188 26.64 18.58 -13.89
CA ILE A 188 25.92 17.30 -13.96
C ILE A 188 25.24 17.12 -15.32
N ALA A 189 24.65 18.16 -15.90
CA ALA A 189 24.08 18.12 -17.25
C ALA A 189 25.14 17.78 -18.32
N THR A 190 26.35 18.34 -18.21
CA THR A 190 27.49 18.02 -19.10
C THR A 190 27.87 16.54 -19.01
N LEU A 191 28.11 16.04 -17.80
CA LEU A 191 28.49 14.64 -17.56
C LEU A 191 27.38 13.66 -17.96
N SER A 192 26.12 14.00 -17.68
CA SER A 192 24.97 13.15 -17.96
C SER A 192 24.66 13.09 -19.46
N ASN A 193 24.72 14.21 -20.18
CA ASN A 193 24.58 14.21 -21.64
C ASN A 193 25.74 13.47 -22.33
N SER A 194 26.99 13.63 -21.83
CA SER A 194 28.13 12.86 -22.33
C SER A 194 27.90 11.37 -22.11
N ALA A 195 27.55 10.93 -20.90
CA ALA A 195 27.23 9.53 -20.59
C ALA A 195 26.03 8.97 -21.39
N ALA A 196 25.04 9.81 -21.73
CA ALA A 196 23.89 9.45 -22.57
C ALA A 196 24.15 9.58 -24.09
N GLY A 197 25.38 9.87 -24.52
CA GLY A 197 25.80 9.95 -25.93
C GLY A 197 25.44 11.24 -26.65
N ARG A 198 24.81 12.21 -25.97
CA ARG A 198 24.33 13.48 -26.55
C ARG A 198 25.45 14.53 -26.57
N ARG A 199 26.47 14.27 -27.39
CA ARG A 199 27.74 15.02 -27.49
C ARG A 199 27.56 16.53 -27.71
N ASP A 200 26.61 16.93 -28.55
CA ASP A 200 26.32 18.34 -28.83
C ASP A 200 25.72 19.06 -27.62
N GLN A 201 24.78 18.41 -26.92
CA GLN A 201 24.19 18.94 -25.69
C GLN A 201 25.24 19.02 -24.57
N ALA A 202 26.07 17.99 -24.40
CA ALA A 202 27.17 18.02 -23.43
C ALA A 202 28.12 19.21 -23.69
N THR A 203 28.48 19.44 -24.95
CA THR A 203 29.33 20.56 -25.38
C THR A 203 28.66 21.91 -25.11
N LEU A 204 27.34 22.03 -25.37
CA LEU A 204 26.57 23.24 -25.09
C LEU A 204 26.50 23.57 -23.58
N GLN A 205 26.24 22.59 -22.71
CA GLN A 205 26.22 22.83 -21.27
C GLN A 205 27.61 23.12 -20.70
N TYR A 206 28.67 22.48 -21.25
CA TYR A 206 30.06 22.78 -20.93
C TYR A 206 30.43 24.24 -21.26
N GLN A 207 30.04 24.74 -22.44
CA GLN A 207 30.27 26.12 -22.84
C GLN A 207 29.57 27.12 -21.89
N LYS A 208 28.33 26.84 -21.46
CA LYS A 208 27.64 27.66 -20.46
C LYS A 208 28.35 27.66 -19.11
N LEU A 209 28.84 26.50 -18.64
CA LEU A 209 29.59 26.41 -17.39
C LEU A 209 30.88 27.24 -17.47
N ALA A 210 31.59 27.21 -18.59
CA ALA A 210 32.81 27.97 -18.80
C ALA A 210 32.65 29.49 -18.71
N LEU A 211 31.44 30.02 -18.88
CA LEU A 211 31.12 31.43 -18.71
C LEU A 211 30.89 31.84 -17.24
N ILE A 212 30.55 30.89 -16.35
CA ILE A 212 30.16 31.17 -14.96
C ILE A 212 31.08 30.55 -13.89
N ALA A 213 31.87 29.54 -14.26
CA ALA A 213 32.71 28.76 -13.36
C ALA A 213 33.93 28.18 -14.13
N PRO A 214 34.81 29.05 -14.69
CA PRO A 214 35.91 28.62 -15.54
C PRO A 214 36.89 27.67 -14.82
N GLU A 215 37.05 27.78 -13.51
CA GLU A 215 37.91 26.93 -12.68
C GLU A 215 37.48 25.45 -12.65
N GLN A 216 36.19 25.17 -12.86
CA GLN A 216 35.65 23.80 -12.90
C GLN A 216 35.79 23.14 -14.28
N THR A 217 36.11 23.91 -15.34
CA THR A 217 36.09 23.41 -16.73
C THR A 217 37.20 22.42 -17.05
N ALA A 218 38.43 22.65 -16.57
CA ALA A 218 39.58 21.80 -16.87
C ALA A 218 39.41 20.34 -16.41
N PRO A 219 39.07 20.03 -15.14
CA PRO A 219 38.81 18.65 -14.72
C PRO A 219 37.53 18.08 -15.34
N LEU A 220 36.51 18.91 -15.58
CA LEU A 220 35.28 18.46 -16.25
C LEU A 220 35.54 18.01 -17.68
N LYS A 221 36.37 18.73 -18.44
CA LYS A 221 36.72 18.35 -19.81
C LYS A 221 37.42 17.00 -19.85
N GLN A 222 38.40 16.78 -18.98
CA GLN A 222 39.07 15.47 -18.87
C GLN A 222 38.08 14.33 -18.60
N ARG A 223 37.10 14.54 -17.71
CA ARG A 223 36.06 13.55 -17.38
C ARG A 223 35.06 13.33 -18.53
N MET A 224 34.71 14.37 -19.28
CA MET A 224 33.89 14.27 -20.49
C MET A 224 34.63 13.50 -21.61
N ASP A 225 35.92 13.78 -21.80
CA ASP A 225 36.76 13.09 -22.77
C ASP A 225 37.01 11.62 -22.40
N GLU A 226 36.98 11.25 -21.10
CA GLU A 226 36.93 9.83 -20.66
C GLU A 226 35.61 9.16 -21.06
N LEU A 227 34.46 9.76 -20.69
CA LEU A 227 33.13 9.20 -20.90
C LEU A 227 32.84 8.95 -22.39
N ASN A 228 33.16 9.93 -23.24
CA ASN A 228 33.01 9.82 -24.69
C ASN A 228 33.85 8.66 -25.26
N ARG A 229 35.13 8.55 -24.86
CA ARG A 229 36.01 7.45 -25.31
C ARG A 229 35.49 6.07 -24.93
N THR A 230 34.84 5.92 -23.78
CA THR A 230 34.27 4.63 -23.38
C THR A 230 33.03 4.21 -24.17
N GLN A 231 32.34 5.15 -24.82
CA GLN A 231 31.30 4.83 -25.80
C GLN A 231 31.87 4.42 -27.15
N ASP A 232 32.96 5.08 -27.60
CA ASP A 232 33.60 4.76 -28.88
C ASP A 232 34.27 3.37 -28.89
N THR A 233 34.46 2.74 -27.72
CA THR A 233 34.99 1.37 -27.58
C THR A 233 33.93 0.27 -27.52
N ASP A 234 32.64 0.59 -27.38
CA ASP A 234 31.56 -0.41 -27.51
C ASP A 234 31.18 -0.56 -28.99
N PRO A 235 31.15 -1.78 -29.56
CA PRO A 235 30.73 -1.97 -30.94
C PRO A 235 29.27 -1.51 -31.12
N VAL A 236 29.01 -0.87 -32.26
CA VAL A 236 27.63 -0.62 -32.69
C VAL A 236 27.05 -1.99 -33.10
N PRO A 237 25.91 -2.42 -32.52
CA PRO A 237 25.19 -3.58 -33.05
C PRO A 237 24.73 -3.21 -34.46
N GLU A 238 25.08 -4.03 -35.43
CA GLU A 238 24.65 -3.84 -36.81
C GLU A 238 23.12 -4.03 -36.89
N ASP A 239 22.43 -3.16 -37.61
CA ASP A 239 20.98 -3.28 -37.83
C ASP A 239 20.71 -4.52 -38.70
N HIS A 240 20.37 -5.65 -38.06
CA HIS A 240 19.97 -6.85 -38.78
C HIS A 240 18.64 -6.59 -39.52
N GLU A 241 18.62 -6.84 -40.82
CA GLU A 241 17.40 -6.79 -41.63
C GLU A 241 16.37 -7.78 -41.05
N VAL A 242 15.15 -7.29 -40.82
CA VAL A 242 14.05 -8.13 -40.32
C VAL A 242 13.60 -9.04 -41.46
N ASP A 243 13.77 -10.35 -41.28
CA ASP A 243 13.24 -11.36 -42.20
C ASP A 243 11.71 -11.24 -42.30
N ASP A 244 11.18 -11.15 -43.52
CA ASP A 244 9.79 -10.78 -43.84
C ASP A 244 8.78 -11.93 -43.59
N ASN A 245 9.20 -12.93 -42.80
CA ASN A 245 8.39 -14.09 -42.42
C ASN A 245 7.49 -13.76 -41.21
N ALA A 246 6.18 -13.95 -41.37
CA ALA A 246 5.20 -13.65 -40.33
C ALA A 246 5.50 -14.42 -39.02
N PRO A 247 5.66 -13.74 -37.86
CA PRO A 247 6.24 -14.33 -36.67
C PRO A 247 5.42 -15.52 -36.15
N ASP A 248 6.10 -16.63 -35.89
CA ASP A 248 5.51 -17.88 -35.41
C ASP A 248 5.10 -17.85 -33.92
N GLN A 249 5.45 -16.78 -33.20
CA GLN A 249 5.15 -16.61 -31.79
C GLN A 249 4.47 -15.27 -31.53
N VAL A 250 3.53 -15.28 -30.60
CA VAL A 250 2.81 -14.09 -30.13
C VAL A 250 2.86 -14.04 -28.61
N SER A 251 3.01 -12.84 -28.05
CA SER A 251 2.86 -12.59 -26.61
C SER A 251 1.53 -11.90 -26.34
N VAL A 252 0.86 -12.28 -25.25
CA VAL A 252 -0.53 -11.92 -24.96
C VAL A 252 -0.65 -11.51 -23.50
N ASP A 253 -0.95 -10.23 -23.25
CA ASP A 253 -1.35 -9.72 -21.94
C ASP A 253 -2.86 -9.87 -21.78
N VAL A 254 -3.30 -10.39 -20.63
CA VAL A 254 -4.71 -10.64 -20.31
C VAL A 254 -5.06 -9.92 -19.01
N ALA A 255 -5.63 -8.72 -19.11
CA ALA A 255 -6.01 -7.92 -17.93
C ALA A 255 -7.43 -8.29 -17.46
N ILE A 256 -7.51 -8.89 -16.27
CA ILE A 256 -8.76 -9.27 -15.59
C ILE A 256 -9.02 -8.25 -14.49
N ILE A 257 -10.10 -7.47 -14.63
CA ILE A 257 -10.56 -6.50 -13.64
C ILE A 257 -11.84 -7.03 -13.01
N LEU A 258 -11.86 -7.10 -11.68
CA LEU A 258 -13.03 -7.46 -10.88
C LEU A 258 -13.35 -6.31 -9.91
N SER A 259 -14.63 -5.98 -9.77
CA SER A 259 -15.14 -5.14 -8.68
C SER A 259 -16.38 -5.81 -8.11
N GLN A 260 -16.41 -5.99 -6.79
CA GLN A 260 -17.54 -6.50 -6.03
C GLN A 260 -17.87 -5.51 -4.91
N ASN A 261 -19.13 -5.10 -4.84
CA ASN A 261 -19.64 -4.20 -3.81
C ASN A 261 -20.88 -4.83 -3.17
N ALA A 262 -20.76 -5.23 -1.90
CA ALA A 262 -21.85 -5.80 -1.12
C ALA A 262 -22.22 -4.86 0.02
N GLN A 263 -23.46 -4.36 -0.01
CA GLN A 263 -24.06 -3.55 1.06
C GLN A 263 -25.16 -4.35 1.75
N ARG A 264 -25.09 -4.45 3.08
CA ARG A 264 -26.11 -5.06 3.93
C ARG A 264 -26.65 -4.02 4.91
N ASP A 265 -27.88 -3.57 4.67
CA ASP A 265 -28.65 -2.76 5.61
C ASP A 265 -29.53 -3.68 6.48
N SER A 266 -29.43 -3.54 7.80
CA SER A 266 -30.30 -4.19 8.78
C SER A 266 -30.97 -3.13 9.64
N ILE A 267 -32.30 -3.10 9.61
CA ILE A 267 -33.15 -2.10 10.26
C ILE A 267 -34.17 -2.78 11.16
N GLY A 268 -34.21 -2.35 12.42
CA GLY A 268 -35.08 -2.92 13.44
C GLY A 268 -34.58 -4.25 13.98
N MET A 269 -35.27 -4.75 15.00
CA MET A 269 -34.99 -6.03 15.66
C MET A 269 -36.27 -6.82 15.82
N ASN A 270 -36.17 -8.13 16.03
CA ASN A 270 -37.30 -8.96 16.42
C ASN A 270 -36.97 -9.58 17.78
N LEU A 271 -37.48 -9.02 18.89
CA LEU A 271 -37.14 -9.50 20.23
C LEU A 271 -37.64 -10.94 20.51
N LEU A 272 -38.58 -11.46 19.72
CA LEU A 272 -39.15 -12.79 19.88
C LEU A 272 -38.59 -13.82 18.88
N ASP A 273 -37.60 -13.44 18.06
CA ASP A 273 -36.95 -14.29 17.04
C ASP A 273 -36.27 -15.54 17.65
N GLY A 274 -35.77 -15.41 18.89
CA GLY A 274 -35.12 -16.47 19.65
C GLY A 274 -36.03 -17.18 20.66
N LEU A 275 -37.32 -16.85 20.74
CA LEU A 275 -38.23 -17.45 21.73
C LEU A 275 -38.73 -18.83 21.26
N GLN A 276 -37.89 -19.85 21.44
CA GLN A 276 -38.24 -21.25 21.20
C GLN A 276 -38.57 -21.94 22.53
N ILE A 277 -39.75 -22.57 22.60
CA ILE A 277 -40.17 -23.38 23.75
C ILE A 277 -39.83 -24.84 23.43
N GLN A 278 -38.85 -25.42 24.12
CA GLN A 278 -38.47 -26.81 23.93
C GLN A 278 -39.24 -27.69 24.93
N TYR A 279 -40.22 -28.45 24.43
CA TYR A 279 -40.90 -29.50 25.19
C TYR A 279 -40.14 -30.83 25.03
N GLY A 280 -39.71 -31.42 26.14
CA GLY A 280 -38.99 -32.69 26.16
C GLY A 280 -39.53 -33.63 27.23
N ARG A 281 -39.83 -34.87 26.85
CA ARG A 281 -40.30 -35.94 27.75
C ARG A 281 -39.17 -36.94 27.98
N GLN A 282 -38.58 -36.93 29.17
CA GLN A 282 -37.54 -37.88 29.58
C GLN A 282 -38.18 -39.02 30.38
N ASP A 283 -38.13 -40.23 29.83
CA ASP A 283 -38.63 -41.46 30.46
C ASP A 283 -37.45 -42.29 30.98
N GLN A 284 -37.24 -42.29 32.30
CA GLN A 284 -36.09 -42.93 32.94
C GLN A 284 -36.54 -44.09 33.84
N GLN A 285 -36.23 -45.32 33.40
CA GLN A 285 -36.54 -46.55 34.12
C GLN A 285 -35.33 -47.02 34.94
N THR A 286 -35.37 -46.79 36.25
CA THR A 286 -34.34 -47.21 37.19
C THR A 286 -34.67 -48.59 37.76
N HIS A 287 -33.80 -49.56 37.50
CA HIS A 287 -33.93 -50.92 37.99
C HIS A 287 -33.06 -51.11 39.24
N SER A 288 -33.66 -51.07 40.42
CA SER A 288 -32.96 -51.32 41.69
C SER A 288 -32.87 -52.82 41.97
N GLY A 289 -31.70 -53.42 41.75
CA GLY A 289 -31.48 -54.85 42.00
C GLY A 289 -31.59 -55.21 43.49
N GLY A 290 -32.58 -56.05 43.84
CA GLY A 290 -32.79 -56.58 45.19
C GLY A 290 -34.18 -57.18 45.36
N ASP A 291 -35.20 -56.49 44.85
CA ASP A 291 -36.58 -56.97 44.70
C ASP A 291 -37.17 -56.37 43.40
N SER A 292 -38.31 -56.90 42.95
CA SER A 292 -38.98 -56.71 41.66
C SER A 292 -39.55 -55.29 41.39
N GLY A 293 -39.09 -54.26 42.10
CA GLY A 293 -39.52 -52.87 41.93
C GLY A 293 -38.92 -52.18 40.71
N VAL A 294 -39.69 -52.04 39.62
CA VAL A 294 -39.33 -51.16 38.49
C VAL A 294 -39.81 -49.74 38.79
N SER A 295 -38.86 -48.82 39.02
CA SER A 295 -39.18 -47.40 39.24
C SER A 295 -39.05 -46.62 37.93
N ARG A 296 -40.17 -46.11 37.41
CA ARG A 296 -40.24 -45.34 36.16
C ARG A 296 -40.52 -43.88 36.45
N THR A 297 -39.50 -43.03 36.36
CA THR A 297 -39.64 -41.58 36.47
C THR A 297 -39.89 -41.00 35.08
N ILE A 298 -41.08 -40.44 34.87
CA ILE A 298 -41.42 -39.68 33.67
C ILE A 298 -41.30 -38.20 34.01
N THR A 299 -40.30 -37.53 33.44
CA THR A 299 -40.07 -36.10 33.61
C THR A 299 -40.47 -35.37 32.32
N ASP A 300 -41.60 -34.68 32.34
CA ASP A 300 -41.97 -33.71 31.31
C ASP A 300 -41.31 -32.37 31.61
N THR A 301 -40.27 -32.02 30.85
CA THR A 301 -39.48 -30.79 31.03
C THR A 301 -39.84 -29.77 29.96
N ILE A 302 -40.20 -28.56 30.40
CA ILE A 302 -40.35 -27.38 29.53
C ILE A 302 -39.12 -26.51 29.74
N THR A 303 -38.18 -26.54 28.80
CA THR A 303 -36.95 -25.76 28.88
C THR A 303 -37.10 -24.48 28.06
N LEU A 304 -36.91 -23.32 28.70
CA LEU A 304 -36.69 -22.06 28.02
C LEU A 304 -35.17 -21.75 28.05
N PRO A 305 -34.50 -21.61 26.90
CA PRO A 305 -33.10 -21.18 26.88
C PRO A 305 -32.97 -19.73 27.35
N GLN A 306 -31.80 -19.35 27.86
CA GLN A 306 -31.52 -17.97 28.27
C GLN A 306 -31.54 -17.04 27.05
N LEU A 307 -32.46 -16.06 27.02
CA LEU A 307 -32.53 -15.08 25.95
C LEU A 307 -31.47 -13.98 26.12
N THR A 308 -30.49 -13.96 25.22
CA THR A 308 -29.46 -12.91 25.13
C THR A 308 -29.89 -11.84 24.13
N TYR A 309 -30.28 -10.66 24.63
CA TYR A 309 -30.72 -9.54 23.80
C TYR A 309 -29.56 -8.63 23.37
N ASN A 310 -29.07 -8.81 22.13
CA ASN A 310 -28.13 -7.87 21.50
C ASN A 310 -28.89 -6.79 20.73
N LEU A 311 -28.89 -5.56 21.25
CA LEU A 311 -29.76 -4.46 20.81
C LEU A 311 -29.24 -3.73 19.55
N ASN A 312 -29.28 -4.39 18.40
CA ASN A 312 -28.57 -3.93 17.19
C ASN A 312 -29.51 -3.24 16.16
N ILE A 313 -29.96 -2.02 16.48
CA ILE A 313 -31.17 -1.37 15.90
C ILE A 313 -31.01 -0.92 14.43
N PHE A 314 -29.88 -0.32 14.09
CA PHE A 314 -29.59 0.20 12.74
C PHE A 314 -28.15 -0.13 12.39
N ASN A 315 -27.95 -0.97 11.37
CA ASN A 315 -26.62 -1.39 10.93
C ASN A 315 -26.52 -1.31 9.42
N ARG A 316 -25.43 -0.72 8.93
CA ARG A 316 -25.00 -0.80 7.54
C ARG A 316 -23.61 -1.41 7.50
N PHE A 317 -23.50 -2.59 6.93
CA PHE A 317 -22.21 -3.20 6.61
C PHE A 317 -21.95 -3.01 5.12
N GLY A 318 -20.82 -2.43 4.78
CA GLY A 318 -20.35 -2.32 3.39
C GLY A 318 -19.06 -3.11 3.22
N GLN A 319 -18.96 -3.88 2.14
CA GLN A 319 -17.76 -4.59 1.74
C GLN A 319 -17.47 -4.27 0.27
N TYR A 320 -16.32 -3.64 0.02
CA TYR A 320 -15.82 -3.38 -1.32
C TYR A 320 -14.57 -4.23 -1.57
N TYR A 321 -14.55 -4.94 -2.68
CA TYR A 321 -13.47 -5.83 -3.08
C TYR A 321 -13.14 -5.60 -4.55
N GLN A 322 -11.88 -5.27 -4.84
CA GLN A 322 -11.41 -5.01 -6.19
C GLN A 322 -10.14 -5.83 -6.45
N VAL A 323 -10.06 -6.44 -7.63
CA VAL A 323 -8.88 -7.21 -8.06
C VAL A 323 -8.52 -6.80 -9.48
N VAL A 324 -7.24 -6.59 -9.72
CA VAL A 324 -6.67 -6.48 -11.07
C VAL A 324 -5.58 -7.54 -11.18
N ALA A 325 -5.68 -8.41 -12.18
CA ALA A 325 -4.66 -9.40 -12.52
C ALA A 325 -4.24 -9.22 -13.97
N ARG A 326 -2.94 -9.33 -14.26
CA ARG A 326 -2.36 -9.23 -15.61
C ARG A 326 -1.35 -10.36 -15.87
N PRO A 327 -1.81 -11.62 -15.99
CA PRO A 327 -1.00 -12.69 -16.57
C PRO A 327 -0.63 -12.37 -18.02
N MET A 328 0.62 -12.64 -18.37
CA MET A 328 1.18 -12.49 -19.72
C MET A 328 1.75 -13.84 -20.16
N LEU A 329 1.40 -14.29 -21.36
CA LEU A 329 1.85 -15.58 -21.92
C LEU A 329 2.45 -15.35 -23.31
N THR A 330 3.53 -16.06 -23.63
CA THR A 330 3.95 -16.26 -25.02
C THR A 330 3.49 -17.64 -25.49
N ALA A 331 3.04 -17.73 -26.75
CA ALA A 331 2.52 -18.95 -27.37
C ALA A 331 3.00 -19.07 -28.82
N TYR A 332 3.23 -20.30 -29.27
CA TYR A 332 3.60 -20.63 -30.66
C TYR A 332 2.35 -20.91 -31.51
N ARG A 333 2.45 -20.69 -32.83
CA ARG A 333 1.37 -20.93 -33.81
C ARG A 333 0.82 -22.37 -33.68
N GLY A 334 -0.44 -22.52 -33.30
CA GLY A 334 -1.14 -23.79 -33.13
C GLY A 334 -1.04 -24.44 -31.74
N GLU A 335 -0.06 -24.03 -30.91
CA GLU A 335 0.21 -24.68 -29.62
C GLU A 335 -0.48 -23.97 -28.44
N PRO A 336 -1.06 -24.72 -27.48
CA PRO A 336 -1.67 -24.14 -26.28
C PRO A 336 -0.61 -23.78 -25.23
N SER A 337 -0.51 -22.49 -24.90
CA SER A 337 0.23 -22.00 -23.74
C SER A 337 -0.70 -21.91 -22.52
N ASP A 338 -0.35 -22.60 -21.44
CA ASP A 338 -1.12 -22.67 -20.20
C ASP A 338 -0.41 -21.96 -19.04
N PHE A 339 -1.11 -21.04 -18.37
CA PHE A 339 -0.68 -20.38 -17.15
C PHE A 339 -1.67 -20.65 -16.02
N PHE A 340 -1.17 -20.97 -14.82
CA PHE A 340 -1.98 -21.07 -13.60
C PHE A 340 -1.25 -20.44 -12.42
N VAL A 341 -1.97 -19.62 -11.64
CA VAL A 341 -1.52 -19.10 -10.35
C VAL A 341 -2.63 -19.24 -9.31
N GLY A 342 -2.36 -19.98 -8.23
CA GLY A 342 -3.38 -20.33 -7.25
C GLY A 342 -2.88 -21.21 -6.12
N ARG A 343 -3.82 -21.83 -5.41
CA ARG A 343 -3.59 -22.79 -4.32
C ARG A 343 -4.37 -24.07 -4.58
N SER A 344 -3.68 -25.20 -4.50
CA SER A 344 -4.33 -26.52 -4.47
C SER A 344 -4.83 -26.80 -3.06
N THR A 345 -6.10 -27.17 -2.91
CA THR A 345 -6.72 -27.53 -1.63
C THR A 345 -7.22 -28.96 -1.71
N LYS A 346 -6.79 -29.82 -0.77
CA LYS A 346 -7.23 -31.21 -0.72
C LYS A 346 -8.57 -31.32 0.02
N VAL A 347 -9.59 -31.84 -0.64
CA VAL A 347 -10.87 -32.21 -0.02
C VAL A 347 -10.93 -33.72 0.16
N ALA A 348 -11.40 -34.17 1.33
CA ALA A 348 -11.60 -35.59 1.61
C ALA A 348 -13.01 -36.01 1.21
N VAL A 349 -13.14 -36.67 0.05
CA VAL A 349 -14.44 -37.15 -0.43
C VAL A 349 -14.81 -38.40 0.37
N LYS A 350 -15.65 -38.23 1.39
CA LYS A 350 -16.11 -39.30 2.30
C LYS A 350 -17.12 -40.24 1.61
N GLY A 351 -16.62 -41.12 0.75
CA GLY A 351 -17.38 -42.26 0.22
C GLY A 351 -17.56 -43.37 1.25
N VAL A 352 -18.67 -44.13 1.17
CA VAL A 352 -19.11 -45.08 2.22
C VAL A 352 -18.08 -46.18 2.56
N ASN A 353 -17.16 -46.50 1.65
CA ASN A 353 -16.03 -47.42 1.90
C ASN A 353 -14.65 -46.89 1.42
N PHE A 354 -14.56 -45.63 0.96
CA PHE A 354 -13.32 -45.06 0.44
C PHE A 354 -13.24 -43.57 0.73
N SER A 355 -12.12 -43.13 1.32
CA SER A 355 -11.74 -41.71 1.38
C SER A 355 -10.66 -41.45 0.33
N GLN A 356 -11.05 -40.84 -0.78
CA GLN A 356 -10.09 -40.32 -1.76
C GLN A 356 -9.89 -38.83 -1.51
N LEU A 357 -8.63 -38.38 -1.57
CA LEU A 357 -8.29 -36.96 -1.46
C LEU A 357 -8.26 -36.39 -2.87
N GLU A 358 -9.24 -35.56 -3.21
CA GLU A 358 -9.27 -34.82 -4.47
C GLU A 358 -8.58 -33.47 -4.28
N ASN A 359 -7.71 -33.10 -5.21
CA ASN A 359 -7.07 -31.78 -5.23
C ASN A 359 -7.97 -30.82 -6.02
N ILE A 360 -8.54 -29.81 -5.36
CA ILE A 360 -9.25 -28.71 -6.03
C ILE A 360 -8.31 -27.51 -6.15
N ASP A 361 -8.00 -27.13 -7.38
CA ASP A 361 -7.16 -25.97 -7.68
C ASP A 361 -7.98 -24.68 -7.74
N ILE A 362 -7.53 -23.68 -6.97
CA ILE A 362 -8.26 -22.43 -6.72
C ILE A 362 -7.33 -21.26 -7.02
N GLY A 363 -7.59 -20.55 -8.12
CA GLY A 363 -6.75 -19.46 -8.59
C GLY A 363 -7.19 -18.91 -9.94
N THR A 364 -6.30 -18.21 -10.62
CA THR A 364 -6.48 -17.72 -12.00
C THR A 364 -5.70 -18.61 -12.95
N GLN A 365 -6.39 -19.17 -13.94
CA GLN A 365 -5.87 -19.91 -15.07
C GLN A 365 -6.13 -19.12 -16.36
N VAL A 366 -5.13 -19.08 -17.24
CA VAL A 366 -5.26 -18.50 -18.58
C VAL A 366 -4.62 -19.49 -19.56
N LYS A 367 -5.39 -19.88 -20.58
CA LYS A 367 -4.95 -20.71 -21.70
C LYS A 367 -5.07 -19.90 -22.98
N VAL A 368 -3.99 -19.85 -23.76
CA VAL A 368 -3.92 -19.13 -25.05
C VAL A 368 -3.50 -20.11 -26.13
N THR A 369 -4.21 -20.13 -27.25
CA THR A 369 -3.86 -20.94 -28.43
C THR A 369 -3.95 -20.06 -29.68
N PRO A 370 -2.82 -19.58 -30.22
CA PRO A 370 -2.78 -18.85 -31.48
C PRO A 370 -3.21 -19.77 -32.61
N LEU A 371 -4.25 -19.39 -33.34
CA LEU A 371 -4.72 -20.09 -34.52
C LEU A 371 -4.03 -19.55 -35.78
N GLU A 372 -3.78 -18.24 -35.80
CA GLU A 372 -3.17 -17.53 -36.91
C GLU A 372 -2.36 -16.33 -36.38
N ILE A 373 -1.21 -16.06 -36.99
CA ILE A 373 -0.36 -14.92 -36.67
C ILE A 373 0.10 -14.29 -38.00
N THR A 374 -0.13 -12.99 -38.12
CA THR A 374 0.19 -12.15 -39.29
C THR A 374 1.10 -11.00 -38.85
N SER A 375 1.52 -10.14 -39.77
CA SER A 375 2.31 -8.93 -39.44
C SER A 375 1.51 -7.86 -38.69
N GLU A 376 0.19 -7.76 -38.91
CA GLU A 376 -0.67 -6.77 -38.25
C GLU A 376 -1.32 -7.26 -36.95
N GLY A 377 -1.39 -8.57 -36.70
CA GLY A 377 -2.11 -9.11 -35.55
C GLY A 377 -2.18 -10.63 -35.47
N THR A 378 -3.12 -11.12 -34.66
CA THR A 378 -3.31 -12.55 -34.41
C THR A 378 -4.78 -12.91 -34.27
N LYS A 379 -5.10 -14.14 -34.70
CA LYS A 379 -6.34 -14.85 -34.40
C LYS A 379 -6.03 -15.91 -33.36
N LEU A 380 -6.68 -15.86 -32.20
CA LEU A 380 -6.36 -16.71 -31.06
C LEU A 380 -7.62 -17.17 -30.32
N LYS A 381 -7.58 -18.41 -29.84
CA LYS A 381 -8.51 -18.92 -28.82
C LYS A 381 -7.93 -18.58 -27.45
N ILE A 382 -8.75 -18.00 -26.58
CA ILE A 382 -8.38 -17.69 -25.19
C ILE A 382 -9.43 -18.27 -24.26
N GLU A 383 -8.96 -18.94 -23.21
CA GLU A 383 -9.77 -19.45 -22.13
C GLU A 383 -9.23 -18.94 -20.78
N VAL A 384 -10.00 -18.05 -20.15
CA VAL A 384 -9.71 -17.48 -18.82
C VAL A 384 -10.64 -18.14 -17.81
N THR A 385 -10.08 -18.85 -16.84
CA THR A 385 -10.81 -19.43 -15.72
C THR A 385 -10.32 -18.85 -14.40
N ARG A 386 -11.21 -18.33 -13.57
CA ARG A 386 -10.90 -17.83 -12.22
C ARG A 386 -11.78 -18.55 -11.20
N SER A 387 -11.14 -19.21 -10.24
CA SER A 387 -11.79 -19.91 -9.12
C SER A 387 -11.42 -19.26 -7.79
N PHE A 388 -12.37 -19.13 -6.86
CA PHE A 388 -12.13 -18.68 -5.48
C PHE A 388 -12.94 -19.46 -4.45
N LEU A 389 -12.45 -19.49 -3.21
CA LEU A 389 -13.18 -20.02 -2.05
C LEU A 389 -14.32 -19.07 -1.69
N SER A 390 -15.54 -19.56 -1.55
CA SER A 390 -16.63 -18.82 -0.91
C SER A 390 -16.81 -19.29 0.54
N GLY A 391 -16.88 -18.34 1.46
CA GLY A 391 -17.05 -18.61 2.90
C GLY A 391 -18.50 -18.92 3.31
N GLU A 392 -19.37 -19.23 2.35
CA GLU A 392 -20.77 -19.55 2.59
C GLU A 392 -20.91 -21.04 2.92
N PRO A 393 -21.48 -21.45 4.06
CA PRO A 393 -21.58 -22.85 4.45
C PRO A 393 -22.63 -23.60 3.60
N ALA A 394 -22.28 -24.77 3.04
CA ALA A 394 -23.22 -25.60 2.29
C ALA A 394 -24.14 -26.40 3.24
N GLY A 395 -25.12 -25.70 3.82
CA GLY A 395 -26.09 -26.28 4.75
C GLY A 395 -25.46 -26.76 6.06
N ASN A 396 -26.00 -27.83 6.65
CA ASN A 396 -25.65 -28.28 8.00
C ASN A 396 -24.34 -29.12 8.08
N PHE A 397 -23.53 -29.16 7.03
CA PHE A 397 -22.26 -29.89 7.00
C PHE A 397 -21.07 -28.95 7.24
N ASN A 398 -20.49 -29.03 8.45
CA ASN A 398 -19.36 -28.19 8.92
C ASN A 398 -18.04 -28.35 8.14
N GLU A 399 -17.99 -29.16 7.08
CA GLU A 399 -16.79 -29.47 6.28
C GLU A 399 -16.98 -29.22 4.77
N ALA A 400 -18.08 -28.57 4.35
CA ALA A 400 -18.36 -28.35 2.93
C ALA A 400 -17.60 -27.15 2.34
N LEU A 401 -16.66 -27.42 1.43
CA LEU A 401 -15.82 -26.40 0.78
C LEU A 401 -16.48 -25.87 -0.50
N ASN A 402 -17.21 -24.76 -0.40
CA ASN A 402 -17.78 -24.10 -1.57
C ASN A 402 -16.70 -23.36 -2.38
N THR A 403 -16.76 -23.50 -3.71
CA THR A 403 -15.91 -22.76 -4.65
C THR A 403 -16.77 -22.12 -5.73
N TRP A 404 -16.48 -20.86 -6.03
CA TRP A 404 -17.06 -20.16 -7.16
C TRP A 404 -16.07 -20.16 -8.31
N ARG A 405 -16.53 -20.44 -9.54
CA ARG A 405 -15.71 -20.50 -10.75
C ARG A 405 -16.35 -19.70 -11.87
N GLN A 406 -15.55 -18.84 -12.49
CA GLN A 406 -15.92 -18.04 -13.67
C GLN A 406 -15.01 -18.49 -14.82
N THR A 407 -15.58 -18.86 -15.96
CA THR A 407 -14.84 -19.29 -17.15
C THR A 407 -15.33 -18.53 -18.38
N VAL A 408 -14.39 -17.96 -19.12
CA VAL A 408 -14.61 -17.28 -20.41
C VAL A 408 -13.76 -18.00 -21.44
N SER A 409 -14.37 -18.74 -22.37
CA SER A 409 -13.68 -19.37 -23.50
C SER A 409 -14.20 -18.73 -24.79
N THR A 410 -13.31 -18.12 -25.57
CA THR A 410 -13.66 -17.36 -26.78
C THR A 410 -12.58 -17.49 -27.85
N THR A 411 -12.91 -17.17 -29.10
CA THR A 411 -11.95 -17.06 -30.21
C THR A 411 -12.11 -15.70 -30.85
N VAL A 412 -11.02 -14.94 -30.92
CA VAL A 412 -11.04 -13.54 -31.37
C VAL A 412 -9.88 -13.25 -32.32
N GLU A 413 -9.99 -12.15 -33.04
CA GLU A 413 -8.99 -11.63 -33.97
C GLU A 413 -8.67 -10.19 -33.56
N VAL A 414 -7.40 -9.89 -33.29
CA VAL A 414 -6.97 -8.64 -32.64
C VAL A 414 -5.65 -8.16 -33.24
N LYS A 415 -5.57 -6.86 -33.56
CA LYS A 415 -4.34 -6.23 -34.09
C LYS A 415 -3.32 -6.00 -32.97
N PHE A 416 -2.03 -6.09 -33.29
CA PHE A 416 -0.98 -5.88 -32.30
C PHE A 416 -1.04 -4.48 -31.69
N GLY A 417 -0.83 -4.41 -30.37
CA GLY A 417 -0.93 -3.15 -29.61
C GLY A 417 -2.36 -2.63 -29.41
N THR A 418 -3.39 -3.31 -29.94
CA THR A 418 -4.80 -2.96 -29.68
C THR A 418 -5.37 -3.83 -28.56
N THR A 419 -6.19 -3.24 -27.69
CA THR A 419 -6.81 -3.94 -26.55
C THR A 419 -8.27 -4.26 -26.86
N LEU A 420 -8.61 -5.55 -26.95
CA LEU A 420 -9.98 -6.01 -27.11
C LEU A 420 -10.60 -6.36 -25.75
N ILE A 421 -11.88 -6.02 -25.55
CA ILE A 421 -12.70 -6.57 -24.46
C ILE A 421 -13.18 -7.97 -24.87
N LEU A 422 -12.68 -9.02 -24.20
CA LEU A 422 -13.15 -10.40 -24.43
C LEU A 422 -14.50 -10.68 -23.77
N SER A 423 -14.72 -10.12 -22.58
CA SER A 423 -15.91 -10.39 -21.77
C SER A 423 -16.16 -9.27 -20.78
N GLY A 424 -17.43 -8.94 -20.59
CA GLY A 424 -17.91 -8.04 -19.55
C GLY A 424 -19.13 -8.65 -18.85
N LEU A 425 -19.10 -8.70 -17.52
CA LEU A 425 -20.23 -9.03 -16.66
C LEU A 425 -20.54 -7.81 -15.79
N SER A 426 -21.82 -7.51 -15.61
CA SER A 426 -22.31 -6.58 -14.60
C SER A 426 -23.62 -7.13 -14.05
N GLU A 427 -23.58 -7.59 -12.80
CA GLU A 427 -24.68 -8.21 -12.07
C GLU A 427 -25.06 -7.33 -10.87
N SER A 428 -26.36 -7.24 -10.57
CA SER A 428 -26.86 -6.53 -9.39
C SER A 428 -28.01 -7.33 -8.76
N VAL A 429 -27.71 -8.01 -7.66
CA VAL A 429 -28.67 -8.80 -6.87
C VAL A 429 -29.16 -7.96 -5.70
N ARG A 430 -30.47 -7.95 -5.44
CA ARG A 430 -31.06 -7.30 -4.27
C ARG A 430 -32.04 -8.22 -3.55
N ASP A 431 -31.60 -8.80 -2.45
CA ASP A 431 -32.43 -9.62 -1.58
C ASP A 431 -33.00 -8.79 -0.44
N SER A 432 -34.31 -8.86 -0.21
CA SER A 432 -34.96 -8.22 0.95
C SER A 432 -35.72 -9.23 1.79
N SER A 433 -35.25 -9.46 3.01
CA SER A 433 -35.91 -10.30 4.02
C SER A 433 -36.58 -9.45 5.10
N ILE A 434 -37.73 -9.91 5.58
CA ILE A 434 -38.51 -9.25 6.65
C ILE A 434 -38.91 -10.35 7.65
N THR A 435 -38.46 -10.23 8.89
CA THR A 435 -38.91 -11.09 10.00
C THR A 435 -39.70 -10.24 10.99
N LYS A 436 -40.99 -10.54 11.21
CA LYS A 436 -41.83 -9.82 12.18
C LYS A 436 -42.64 -10.76 13.05
N THR A 437 -42.86 -10.36 14.30
CA THR A 437 -43.86 -11.01 15.16
C THR A 437 -45.27 -10.59 14.72
N PRO A 438 -46.23 -11.52 14.58
CA PRO A 438 -47.63 -11.19 14.32
C PRO A 438 -48.19 -10.19 15.35
N PHE A 439 -49.02 -9.25 14.89
CA PHE A 439 -49.60 -8.11 15.64
C PHE A 439 -48.56 -7.11 16.20
N LEU A 440 -47.58 -7.56 16.98
CA LEU A 440 -46.58 -6.70 17.64
C LEU A 440 -45.66 -5.98 16.64
N GLY A 441 -45.25 -6.64 15.55
CA GLY A 441 -44.32 -6.10 14.55
C GLY A 441 -44.90 -5.04 13.60
N ASP A 442 -46.22 -4.81 13.66
CA ASP A 442 -46.93 -3.78 12.88
C ASP A 442 -47.43 -2.61 13.77
N ALA A 443 -47.16 -2.63 15.07
CA ALA A 443 -47.64 -1.62 16.01
C ALA A 443 -46.85 -0.30 15.91
N PRO A 444 -47.51 0.88 15.90
CA PRO A 444 -46.87 2.15 15.52
C PRO A 444 -45.83 2.71 16.49
N VAL A 445 -45.76 2.20 17.73
CA VAL A 445 -44.78 2.64 18.76
C VAL A 445 -43.71 1.60 19.04
N ILE A 446 -44.06 0.31 19.00
CA ILE A 446 -43.17 -0.80 19.39
C ILE A 446 -42.75 -1.70 18.22
N GLY A 447 -43.31 -1.53 17.02
CA GLY A 447 -43.11 -2.44 15.89
C GLY A 447 -41.65 -2.60 15.46
N SER A 448 -40.83 -1.56 15.60
CA SER A 448 -39.37 -1.61 15.35
C SER A 448 -38.59 -2.53 16.30
N ALA A 449 -39.19 -2.93 17.43
CA ALA A 449 -38.66 -3.93 18.36
C ALA A 449 -39.14 -5.37 18.07
N PHE A 450 -40.11 -5.53 17.17
CA PHE A 450 -40.74 -6.81 16.81
C PHE A 450 -40.76 -7.05 15.28
N ASN A 451 -39.91 -6.33 14.54
CA ASN A 451 -39.79 -6.34 13.09
C ASN A 451 -38.35 -6.01 12.68
N ARG A 452 -37.67 -6.95 12.02
CA ARG A 452 -36.33 -6.82 11.46
C ARG A 452 -36.39 -6.93 9.95
N ARG A 453 -36.04 -5.85 9.24
CA ARG A 453 -35.80 -5.87 7.79
C ARG A 453 -34.31 -5.98 7.53
N THR A 454 -33.91 -6.94 6.70
CA THR A 454 -32.54 -7.05 6.17
C THR A 454 -32.59 -6.91 4.65
N THR A 455 -31.82 -5.98 4.09
CA THR A 455 -31.63 -5.84 2.65
C THR A 455 -30.16 -6.10 2.33
N ASN A 456 -29.88 -7.04 1.43
CA ASN A 456 -28.57 -7.26 0.84
C ASN A 456 -28.61 -6.72 -0.61
N ASP A 457 -27.72 -5.80 -0.97
CA ASP A 457 -27.53 -5.27 -2.33
C ASP A 457 -26.10 -5.65 -2.75
N ARG A 458 -25.94 -6.61 -3.68
CA ARG A 458 -24.66 -7.13 -4.15
C ARG A 458 -24.48 -6.77 -5.62
N ARG A 459 -23.36 -6.13 -5.96
CA ARG A 459 -23.02 -5.74 -7.34
C ARG A 459 -21.67 -6.30 -7.71
N ASP A 460 -21.66 -7.13 -8.75
CA ASP A 460 -20.48 -7.83 -9.22
C ASP A 460 -20.20 -7.43 -10.67
N ALA A 461 -18.99 -6.94 -10.92
CA ALA A 461 -18.53 -6.52 -12.23
C ALA A 461 -17.23 -7.23 -12.59
N VAL A 462 -17.17 -7.83 -13.78
CA VAL A 462 -15.99 -8.47 -14.34
C VAL A 462 -15.71 -7.85 -15.70
N LEU A 463 -14.45 -7.54 -16.00
CA LEU A 463 -14.00 -7.14 -17.32
C LEU A 463 -12.72 -7.92 -17.66
N VAL A 464 -12.73 -8.64 -18.77
CA VAL A 464 -11.55 -9.35 -19.31
C VAL A 464 -11.12 -8.64 -20.58
N LEU A 465 -9.91 -8.09 -20.55
CA LEU A 465 -9.25 -7.39 -21.65
C LEU A 465 -8.09 -8.24 -22.17
N VAL A 466 -7.79 -8.16 -23.46
CA VAL A 466 -6.61 -8.78 -24.06
C VAL A 466 -5.91 -7.85 -25.03
N THR A 467 -4.59 -7.81 -24.94
CA THR A 467 -3.69 -7.05 -25.81
C THR A 467 -2.59 -8.00 -26.33
N PRO A 468 -2.62 -8.39 -27.62
CA PRO A 468 -1.52 -9.13 -28.22
C PRO A 468 -0.39 -8.19 -28.64
N ALA A 469 0.83 -8.70 -28.61
CA ALA A 469 2.04 -8.06 -29.09
C ALA A 469 2.95 -9.10 -29.78
N PRO A 470 3.83 -8.70 -30.71
CA PRO A 470 4.85 -9.59 -31.24
C PRO A 470 5.67 -10.24 -30.12
N ALA A 471 6.06 -11.50 -30.30
CA ALA A 471 6.92 -12.17 -29.32
C ALA A 471 8.29 -11.49 -29.22
N GLN A 472 8.69 -11.14 -28.00
CA GLN A 472 9.99 -10.54 -27.72
C GLN A 472 11.00 -11.66 -27.42
N ALA A 473 11.91 -11.91 -28.37
CA ALA A 473 13.08 -12.75 -28.18
C ALA A 473 14.33 -11.86 -27.94
N PHE A 474 15.40 -12.47 -27.42
CA PHE A 474 16.70 -11.84 -27.25
C PHE A 474 17.76 -12.69 -27.95
N ASP A 475 18.62 -12.08 -28.75
CA ASP A 475 19.74 -12.79 -29.39
C ASP A 475 20.71 -13.30 -28.33
N SER A 476 20.95 -14.61 -28.33
CA SER A 476 21.86 -15.28 -27.40
C SER A 476 22.95 -16.04 -28.14
N GLN A 477 24.21 -15.66 -27.93
CA GLN A 477 25.33 -16.38 -28.52
C GLN A 477 25.53 -17.74 -27.80
N PRO A 478 25.64 -18.88 -28.50
CA PRO A 478 25.54 -20.21 -27.90
C PRO A 478 26.55 -20.58 -26.78
N TRP A 479 27.63 -19.81 -26.64
CA TRP A 479 28.74 -20.09 -25.72
C TRP A 479 29.02 -18.97 -24.70
N ALA A 480 28.20 -17.92 -24.67
CA ALA A 480 28.23 -16.89 -23.64
C ALA A 480 26.86 -16.81 -22.94
N ARG A 481 26.80 -17.13 -21.63
CA ARG A 481 25.58 -16.84 -20.85
C ARG A 481 25.39 -15.32 -20.82
N PRO A 482 24.21 -14.78 -21.18
CA PRO A 482 24.03 -13.33 -21.26
C PRO A 482 24.38 -12.65 -19.92
N PRO A 483 25.13 -11.53 -19.93
CA PRO A 483 25.39 -10.73 -18.72
C PRO A 483 24.09 -10.35 -17.98
N GLU A 484 23.01 -10.19 -18.72
CA GLU A 484 21.64 -9.89 -18.26
C GLU A 484 21.07 -11.04 -17.46
N VAL A 485 21.29 -12.30 -17.86
CA VAL A 485 20.87 -13.50 -17.11
C VAL A 485 21.68 -13.62 -15.82
N THR A 486 22.98 -13.31 -15.86
CA THR A 486 23.84 -13.29 -14.67
C THR A 486 23.41 -12.19 -13.69
N ARG A 487 23.02 -11.01 -14.20
CA ARG A 487 22.39 -9.94 -13.41
C ARG A 487 21.01 -10.34 -12.87
N LEU A 488 20.17 -10.97 -13.68
CA LEU A 488 18.83 -11.40 -13.29
C LEU A 488 18.88 -12.40 -12.13
N ILE A 489 19.80 -13.37 -12.16
CA ILE A 489 19.99 -14.31 -11.05
C ILE A 489 20.36 -13.56 -9.76
N GLY A 490 21.33 -12.65 -9.80
CA GLY A 490 21.70 -11.82 -8.63
C GLY A 490 20.62 -10.82 -8.18
N LEU A 491 19.73 -10.39 -9.07
CA LEU A 491 18.55 -9.57 -8.74
C LEU A 491 17.42 -10.41 -8.13
N TRP A 492 17.24 -11.65 -8.59
CA TRP A 492 16.25 -12.60 -8.07
C TRP A 492 16.58 -13.03 -6.63
N GLU A 493 17.87 -13.15 -6.31
CA GLU A 493 18.36 -13.35 -4.93
C GLU A 493 18.18 -12.14 -4.01
N THR A 494 17.89 -10.93 -4.53
CA THR A 494 17.95 -9.69 -3.75
C THR A 494 16.69 -8.82 -3.72
N THR A 495 15.76 -8.90 -4.69
CA THR A 495 14.59 -7.99 -4.74
C THR A 495 13.29 -8.66 -5.23
N VAL A 496 12.40 -9.04 -4.30
CA VAL A 496 11.04 -9.52 -4.60
C VAL A 496 10.03 -8.36 -4.56
N ALA A 497 9.79 -7.71 -5.71
CA ALA A 497 8.52 -7.09 -6.11
C ALA A 497 8.64 -6.50 -7.54
N PRO A 498 7.75 -6.81 -8.49
CA PRO A 498 7.84 -6.29 -9.85
C PRO A 498 7.25 -4.87 -9.97
N GLY A 499 8.11 -3.90 -10.34
CA GLY A 499 7.66 -2.66 -10.96
C GLY A 499 7.27 -2.91 -12.42
N SER A 500 6.21 -2.26 -12.90
CA SER A 500 5.71 -2.44 -14.27
C SER A 500 6.64 -1.88 -15.34
N ASP A 501 6.55 -2.48 -16.53
CA ASP A 501 7.24 -2.12 -17.78
C ASP A 501 8.72 -2.55 -17.90
N LEU A 502 8.90 -3.86 -18.13
CA LEU A 502 10.17 -4.43 -18.59
C LEU A 502 10.63 -3.86 -19.95
N GLY A 503 9.73 -3.33 -20.79
CA GLY A 503 10.07 -2.75 -22.09
C GLY A 503 10.73 -1.38 -21.97
N ALA A 504 10.27 -0.54 -21.05
CA ALA A 504 10.97 0.69 -20.66
C ALA A 504 12.33 0.37 -20.00
N ILE A 505 12.41 -0.68 -19.17
CA ILE A 505 13.66 -1.11 -18.53
C ILE A 505 14.67 -1.61 -19.58
N THR A 506 14.28 -2.53 -20.49
CA THR A 506 15.17 -3.01 -21.55
C THR A 506 15.49 -1.92 -22.58
N GLY A 507 14.52 -1.06 -22.92
CA GLY A 507 14.68 0.09 -23.81
C GLY A 507 15.55 1.22 -23.22
N ASN A 508 15.81 1.21 -21.91
CA ASN A 508 16.80 2.07 -21.26
C ASN A 508 18.16 1.35 -21.14
N LEU A 509 18.17 0.06 -20.79
CA LEU A 509 19.38 -0.77 -20.71
C LEU A 509 20.11 -0.90 -22.06
N SER A 510 19.38 -1.08 -23.17
CA SER A 510 19.95 -1.13 -24.52
C SER A 510 20.56 0.20 -24.99
N ARG A 511 20.15 1.31 -24.36
CA ARG A 511 20.72 2.65 -24.55
C ARG A 511 21.79 3.02 -23.52
N SER A 512 21.98 2.24 -22.45
CA SER A 512 23.06 2.42 -21.47
C SER A 512 24.28 1.55 -21.81
N ARG A 513 24.99 1.93 -22.87
CA ARG A 513 26.34 1.40 -23.18
C ARG A 513 27.37 1.87 -22.15
N LEU A 514 28.53 1.20 -22.08
CA LEU A 514 29.37 1.06 -20.87
C LEU A 514 29.55 2.33 -20.01
N PHE A 515 28.69 2.47 -18.99
CA PHE A 515 28.80 3.54 -18.01
C PHE A 515 30.03 3.34 -17.12
N THR A 516 31.11 4.09 -17.36
CA THR A 516 32.28 4.11 -16.48
C THR A 516 31.97 4.77 -15.15
N ARG A 517 31.50 3.91 -14.21
CA ARG A 517 31.14 4.14 -12.80
C ARG A 517 31.31 5.59 -12.35
N ALA A 518 30.17 6.27 -12.11
CA ALA A 518 30.11 7.58 -11.50
C ALA A 518 31.06 7.69 -10.30
N ARG A 519 31.98 8.66 -10.34
CA ARG A 519 32.94 8.93 -9.27
C ARG A 519 32.28 9.85 -8.24
N LYS A 520 32.63 9.74 -6.96
CA LYS A 520 32.19 10.71 -5.91
C LYS A 520 32.66 12.16 -6.14
N SER A 521 33.52 12.40 -7.14
CA SER A 521 33.93 13.71 -7.64
C SER A 521 32.99 14.29 -8.70
N ASP A 522 32.19 13.44 -9.35
CA ASP A 522 31.37 13.81 -10.51
C ASP A 522 30.15 14.61 -10.04
N ALA A 523 29.36 14.04 -9.12
CA ALA A 523 28.24 14.70 -8.44
C ALA A 523 28.52 14.82 -6.94
N GLN A 524 28.38 16.03 -6.40
CA GLN A 524 28.47 16.34 -4.96
C GLN A 524 27.26 17.20 -4.59
N LEU A 525 26.62 16.89 -3.46
CA LEU A 525 25.47 17.63 -2.97
C LEU A 525 25.84 18.46 -1.74
N SER A 526 25.69 19.78 -1.88
CA SER A 526 25.82 20.76 -0.79
C SER A 526 24.51 21.03 -0.05
N TRP A 527 23.35 20.65 -0.61
CA TRP A 527 22.03 21.01 -0.07
C TRP A 527 21.07 19.80 0.04
N PRO A 528 20.24 19.71 1.10
CA PRO A 528 20.30 20.53 2.33
C PRO A 528 21.57 20.25 3.15
N SER A 529 21.92 21.20 4.01
CA SER A 529 23.09 21.19 4.88
C SER A 529 22.70 21.66 6.29
N LEU A 530 22.82 20.78 7.26
CA LEU A 530 22.66 21.13 8.67
C LEU A 530 24.06 21.48 9.23
N PRO A 531 24.23 22.56 10.01
CA PRO A 531 23.19 23.45 10.53
C PRO A 531 22.78 24.64 9.62
N HIS A 532 23.44 24.86 8.48
CA HIS A 532 23.28 26.09 7.67
C HIS A 532 21.83 26.38 7.25
N ASP A 533 21.14 25.40 6.65
CA ASP A 533 19.78 25.55 6.12
C ASP A 533 18.69 25.48 7.21
N GLN A 534 19.04 25.28 8.49
CA GLN A 534 18.07 25.20 9.59
C GLN A 534 17.17 26.44 9.69
N GLY A 535 17.71 27.63 9.39
CA GLY A 535 16.95 28.88 9.41
C GLY A 535 15.82 28.94 8.37
N GLU A 536 16.00 28.32 7.21
CA GLU A 536 14.95 28.18 6.19
C GLU A 536 13.94 27.12 6.62
N ILE A 537 14.41 25.96 7.08
CA ILE A 537 13.58 24.84 7.53
C ILE A 537 12.66 25.26 8.69
N PHE A 538 13.16 25.94 9.72
CA PHE A 538 12.33 26.40 10.83
C PHE A 538 11.31 27.47 10.41
N LYS A 539 11.65 28.32 9.44
CA LYS A 539 10.72 29.32 8.93
C LYS A 539 9.55 28.65 8.20
N ASP A 540 9.83 27.68 7.33
CA ASP A 540 8.81 26.93 6.59
C ASP A 540 7.95 26.03 7.50
N LEU A 541 8.54 25.42 8.55
CA LEU A 541 7.88 24.38 9.35
C LEU A 541 7.32 24.85 10.71
N ILE A 542 7.71 26.02 11.22
CA ILE A 542 7.26 26.55 12.52
C ILE A 542 6.51 27.89 12.37
N LEU A 543 6.65 28.59 11.23
CA LEU A 543 5.99 29.87 10.94
C LEU A 543 5.14 29.87 9.63
N PRO A 544 4.29 28.84 9.36
CA PRO A 544 3.34 28.87 8.25
C PRO A 544 2.15 29.83 8.48
#